data_AF-A0A510XCP9-F1
#
_entry.id   AF-A0A510XCP9-F1
#
_cell.length_a   1.000
_cell.length_b   1.000
_cell.length_c   1.000
_cell.angle_alpha   90.00
_cell.angle_beta   90.00
_cell.angle_gamma   90.00
#
_symmetry.space_group_name_H-M   'P 1'
#
loop_
_entity.id
_entity.type
_entity.pdbx_description
1 polymer ?
#
loop_
_entity_poly.entity_id
_entity_poly.type
_entity_poly.pdbx_seq_one_letter_code
_entity_poly.pdbx_strand_id
1 'polypeptide(L)'
;MSMSEWQPIETAPKDGTGVLGWREDCGIILMRYAAPMDFLTDEEAEGLDEYSAEAEDWFAADLIAGCRMDGNDEPTHWMPLPEPPK
;
A
#
# COMPACT_ATOMS: atom_id res chain seq x y z
N MET A 1 4.70 27.45 -9.57
CA MET A 1 3.68 26.41 -9.77
C MET A 1 4.19 25.19 -9.04
N SER A 2 3.50 24.75 -8.00
CA SER A 2 3.89 23.52 -7.30
C SER A 2 3.70 22.37 -8.29
N MET A 3 4.78 21.71 -8.73
CA MET A 3 4.65 20.43 -9.42
C MET A 3 4.05 19.48 -8.39
N SER A 4 2.98 18.79 -8.76
CA SER A 4 2.41 17.74 -7.92
C SER A 4 3.54 16.78 -7.53
N GLU A 5 3.79 16.60 -6.22
CA GLU A 5 4.79 15.66 -5.69
C GLU A 5 4.42 14.19 -5.97
N TRP A 6 3.22 13.96 -6.51
CA TRP A 6 2.72 12.68 -6.97
C TRP A 6 3.54 12.14 -8.15
N GLN A 7 3.95 10.89 -8.01
CA GLN A 7 4.71 10.13 -9.00
C GLN A 7 3.93 8.87 -9.42
N PRO A 8 4.15 8.32 -10.62
CA PRO A 8 3.56 7.05 -11.03
C PRO A 8 3.89 5.95 -10.04
N ILE A 9 2.93 5.07 -9.73
CA ILE A 9 3.10 4.03 -8.71
C ILE A 9 4.28 3.10 -8.99
N GLU A 10 4.64 2.89 -10.26
CA GLU A 10 5.73 1.98 -10.66
C GLU A 10 7.11 2.47 -10.21
N THR A 11 7.22 3.75 -9.82
CA THR A 11 8.47 4.34 -9.28
C THR A 11 8.54 4.33 -7.75
N ALA A 12 7.49 3.86 -7.07
CA ALA A 12 7.44 3.83 -5.62
C ALA A 12 8.47 2.86 -5.03
N PRO A 13 9.00 3.16 -3.83
CA PRO A 13 9.93 2.27 -3.16
C PRO A 13 9.23 0.96 -2.77
N LYS A 14 9.81 -0.16 -3.20
CA LYS A 14 9.32 -1.53 -2.90
C LYS A 14 10.08 -2.19 -1.75
N ASP A 15 10.63 -1.40 -0.85
CA ASP A 15 11.47 -1.84 0.27
C ASP A 15 10.72 -1.87 1.61
N GLY A 16 9.38 -1.80 1.57
CA GLY A 16 8.54 -1.71 2.77
C GLY A 16 8.35 -0.31 3.33
N THR A 17 8.96 0.73 2.73
CA THR A 17 8.73 2.12 3.12
C THR A 17 7.26 2.51 2.99
N GLY A 18 6.71 3.11 4.05
CA GLY A 18 5.35 3.65 4.04
C GLY A 18 5.24 4.89 3.16
N VAL A 19 4.24 4.92 2.28
CA VAL A 19 3.97 6.02 1.34
C VAL A 19 2.49 6.36 1.33
N LEU A 20 2.16 7.55 0.80
CA LEU A 20 0.78 7.87 0.46
C LEU A 20 0.50 7.42 -0.97
N GLY A 21 -0.52 6.60 -1.16
CA GLY A 21 -1.07 6.23 -2.46
C GLY A 21 -2.29 7.06 -2.82
N TRP A 22 -2.60 7.12 -4.11
CA TRP A 22 -3.83 7.70 -4.62
C TRP A 22 -4.58 6.73 -5.51
N ARG A 23 -5.89 6.67 -5.28
CA ARG A 23 -6.88 5.95 -6.10
C ARG A 23 -8.08 6.84 -6.34
N GLU A 24 -8.70 6.66 -7.51
CA GLU A 24 -9.86 7.47 -7.91
C GLU A 24 -11.09 7.21 -7.04
N ASP A 25 -11.28 5.99 -6.56
CA ASP A 25 -12.48 5.56 -5.85
C ASP A 25 -12.47 5.84 -4.34
N CYS A 26 -11.29 5.97 -3.72
CA CYS A 26 -11.14 6.17 -2.27
C CYS A 26 -10.21 7.33 -1.86
N GLY A 27 -9.52 7.97 -2.81
CA GLY A 27 -8.66 9.12 -2.55
C GLY A 27 -7.27 8.75 -2.07
N ILE A 28 -6.79 9.40 -0.99
CA ILE A 28 -5.43 9.24 -0.47
C ILE A 28 -5.42 8.16 0.62
N ILE A 29 -4.51 7.20 0.51
CA ILE A 29 -4.39 6.06 1.43
C ILE A 29 -2.94 5.90 1.88
N LEU A 30 -2.73 5.51 3.15
CA LEU A 30 -1.42 5.08 3.63
C LEU A 30 -1.18 3.62 3.27
N MET A 31 -0.04 3.34 2.63
CA MET A 31 0.26 2.02 2.08
C MET A 31 1.76 1.69 2.16
N ARG A 32 2.12 0.42 2.01
CA ARG A 32 3.50 -0.04 1.84
C ARG A 32 3.57 -1.31 0.98
N TYR A 33 4.72 -1.57 0.36
CA TYR A 33 4.97 -2.82 -0.36
C TYR A 33 5.37 -3.91 0.64
N ALA A 34 4.63 -5.02 0.72
CA ALA A 34 4.89 -6.09 1.69
C ALA A 34 4.28 -7.42 1.23
N ALA A 35 4.73 -8.53 1.82
CA ALA A 35 4.03 -9.81 1.75
C ALA A 35 2.86 -9.83 2.76
N PRO A 36 1.79 -10.62 2.51
CA PRO A 36 0.68 -10.77 3.46
C PRO A 36 1.12 -11.14 4.86
N MET A 37 2.07 -12.07 5.01
CA MET A 37 2.55 -12.51 6.33
C MET A 37 3.24 -11.41 7.15
N ASP A 38 3.74 -10.36 6.49
CA ASP A 38 4.38 -9.21 7.16
C ASP A 38 3.39 -8.09 7.47
N PHE A 39 2.15 -8.18 6.98
CA PHE A 39 1.15 -7.11 7.06
C PHE A 39 -0.12 -7.53 7.79
N LEU A 40 -0.69 -8.68 7.44
CA LEU A 40 -1.94 -9.19 7.97
C LEU A 40 -1.73 -9.89 9.31
N THR A 41 -2.79 -9.96 10.10
CA THR A 41 -2.85 -10.85 11.27
C THR A 41 -2.95 -12.32 10.84
N ASP A 42 -2.60 -13.25 11.73
CA ASP A 42 -2.75 -14.70 11.48
C ASP A 42 -4.19 -15.08 11.07
N GLU A 43 -5.20 -14.40 11.65
CA GLU A 43 -6.62 -14.60 11.33
C GLU A 43 -6.96 -14.09 9.92
N GLU A 44 -6.46 -12.91 9.53
CA GLU A 44 -6.67 -12.36 8.19
C GLU A 44 -5.92 -13.13 7.10
N ALA A 45 -4.80 -13.76 7.44
CA ALA A 45 -4.04 -14.62 6.54
C ALA A 45 -4.58 -16.06 6.48
N GLU A 46 -5.59 -16.41 7.29
CA GLU A 46 -6.13 -17.77 7.33
C GLU A 46 -6.70 -18.19 5.97
N GLY A 47 -6.13 -19.26 5.39
CA GLY A 47 -6.57 -19.80 4.11
C GLY A 47 -5.77 -19.34 2.90
N LEU A 48 -4.78 -18.45 3.07
CA LEU A 48 -3.75 -18.22 2.05
C LEU A 48 -2.90 -19.47 1.88
N ASP A 49 -2.62 -19.84 0.63
CA ASP A 49 -1.58 -20.81 0.34
C ASP A 49 -0.19 -20.18 0.50
N GLU A 50 0.84 -21.01 0.65
CA GLU A 50 2.23 -20.57 0.90
C GLU A 50 2.74 -19.58 -0.17
N TYR A 51 2.39 -19.80 -1.44
CA TYR A 51 2.80 -18.90 -2.51
C TYR A 51 2.12 -17.54 -2.39
N SER A 52 0.81 -17.54 -2.11
CA SER A 52 0.06 -16.30 -1.90
C SER A 52 0.52 -15.54 -0.65
N ALA A 53 0.85 -16.25 0.43
CA ALA A 53 1.27 -15.70 1.72
C ALA A 53 2.61 -14.95 1.67
N GLU A 54 3.50 -15.34 0.74
CA GLU A 54 4.80 -14.71 0.53
C GLU A 54 4.82 -13.70 -0.64
N ALA A 55 3.74 -13.61 -1.43
CA ALA A 55 3.70 -12.75 -2.60
C ALA A 55 3.61 -11.27 -2.24
N GLU A 56 4.70 -10.54 -2.43
CA GLU A 56 4.76 -9.11 -2.15
C GLU A 56 3.89 -8.28 -3.10
N ASP A 57 3.14 -7.34 -2.53
CA ASP A 57 2.31 -6.40 -3.27
C ASP A 57 2.11 -5.10 -2.47
N TRP A 58 1.31 -4.18 -3.00
CA TRP A 58 0.85 -3.03 -2.25
C TRP A 58 -0.23 -3.43 -1.24
N PHE A 59 0.00 -3.07 0.02
CA PHE A 59 -0.97 -3.26 1.10
C PHE A 59 -1.30 -1.94 1.78
N ALA A 60 -2.57 -1.80 2.14
CA ALA A 60 -3.07 -0.76 3.01
C ALA A 60 -3.91 -1.38 4.12
N ALA A 61 -4.15 -0.63 5.19
CA ALA A 61 -5.13 -0.99 6.20
C ALA A 61 -6.08 0.17 6.37
N ASP A 62 -7.37 -0.13 6.43
CA ASP A 62 -8.36 0.84 6.88
C ASP A 62 -8.59 0.68 8.40
N LEU A 63 -9.74 1.13 8.91
CA LEU A 63 -10.07 1.01 10.33
C LEU A 63 -10.55 -0.39 10.73
N ILE A 64 -10.66 -1.31 9.78
CA ILE A 64 -11.31 -2.62 9.93
C ILE A 64 -10.35 -3.76 9.61
N ALA A 65 -9.65 -3.72 8.46
CA ALA A 65 -8.81 -4.82 8.02
C ALA A 65 -7.66 -4.37 7.11
N GLY A 66 -6.64 -5.22 7.01
CA GLY A 66 -5.63 -5.12 5.96
C GLY A 66 -6.17 -5.56 4.61
N CYS A 67 -5.81 -4.85 3.54
CA CYS A 67 -6.18 -5.19 2.18
C CYS A 67 -4.96 -5.21 1.26
N ARG A 68 -4.90 -6.26 0.42
CA ARG A 68 -4.07 -6.27 -0.79
C ARG A 68 -4.70 -5.33 -1.80
N MET A 69 -3.90 -4.50 -2.43
CA MET A 69 -4.36 -3.52 -3.42
C MET A 69 -4.05 -4.01 -4.82
N ASP A 70 -4.83 -5.00 -5.28
CA ASP A 70 -4.71 -5.60 -6.60
C ASP A 70 -5.92 -5.28 -7.51
N GLY A 71 -5.73 -5.41 -8.82
CA GLY A 71 -6.80 -5.19 -9.80
C GLY A 71 -7.37 -3.76 -9.74
N ASN A 72 -8.64 -3.61 -9.38
CA ASN A 72 -9.29 -2.30 -9.30
C ASN A 72 -8.83 -1.50 -8.07
N ASP A 73 -8.22 -2.18 -7.09
CA ASP A 73 -7.74 -1.57 -5.87
C ASP A 73 -6.30 -1.04 -6.01
N GLU A 74 -5.65 -1.22 -7.16
CA GLU A 74 -4.26 -0.81 -7.39
C GLU A 74 -4.13 0.73 -7.40
N PRO A 75 -3.24 1.30 -6.57
CA PRO A 75 -2.98 2.74 -6.57
C PRO A 75 -2.28 3.14 -7.85
N THR A 76 -2.62 4.32 -8.39
CA THR A 76 -2.02 4.79 -9.66
C THR A 76 -0.85 5.74 -9.44
N HIS A 77 -0.82 6.41 -8.30
CA HIS A 77 0.21 7.39 -7.95
C HIS A 77 0.60 7.27 -6.48
N TRP A 78 1.81 7.73 -6.17
CA TRP A 78 2.32 7.80 -4.80
C TRP A 78 3.03 9.12 -4.51
N MET A 79 3.18 9.44 -3.23
CA MET A 79 4.10 10.46 -2.73
C MET A 79 4.70 10.02 -1.38
N PRO A 80 5.90 10.52 -1.00
CA PRO A 80 6.45 10.24 0.31
C PRO A 80 5.56 10.80 1.42
N LEU A 81 5.67 10.24 2.63
CA LEU A 81 5.03 10.82 3.80
C LEU A 81 5.59 12.22 4.07
N PRO A 82 4.75 13.19 4.48
CA PRO A 82 5.23 14.52 4.82
C PRO A 82 6.17 14.45 6.03
N GLU A 83 7.10 15.41 6.12
CA GLU A 83 7.91 15.55 7.33
C GLU A 83 7.02 15.79 8.55
N PRO A 84 7.38 15.24 9.73
CA PRO A 84 6.63 15.48 10.95
C PRO A 84 6.58 16.98 11.28
N PRO A 85 5.52 17.46 11.95
CA PRO A 85 5.44 18.85 12.39
C PRO A 85 6.58 19.20 13.35
N LYS A 86 7.02 20.46 13.32
CA LYS A 86 8.05 21.01 14.22
C LYS A 86 7.49 21.39 15.59
#